data_AF-A0A1Q6RRL5-F1
#
_entry.id   AF-A0A1Q6RRL5-F1
#
_cell.length_a   1.000
_cell.length_b   1.000
_cell.length_c   1.000
_cell.angle_alpha   90.00
_cell.angle_beta   90.00
_cell.angle_gamma   90.00
#
_symmetry.space_group_name_H-M   'P 1'
#
loop_
_entity.id
_entity.type
_entity.pdbx_description
1 polymer ?
#
loop_
_entity_poly.entity_id
_entity_poly.type
_entity_poly.pdbx_seq_one_letter_code
_entity_poly.pdbx_strand_id
1 'polypeptide(L)'
;MIRLMLKITEIKIYVDKAKKRFTESFIGFESPKIVVVPASKRQAVRCKVLRECGLDYKEDLYGTDAEVIDGPLDRQILLYQSMMKSEKQIYHAIWHELGHILFGNEKQYGIDIEKDTSMRSGYAVFNEFIAEYIAHVVSDGEGFGIYNPNMYLQLAFQEERTINPYWLSRYMAIISGDSNVSDECISAGAEYVKPVVWNYVTEMFRMVDKQLKKDNFWKAESAFIENLGTLYDNMFSVVFRWL
;
A
#
# COMPACT_ATOMS: atom_id res chain seq x y z
N MET A 1 -23.81 20.01 14.16
CA MET A 1 -23.58 18.60 14.56
C MET A 1 -22.66 17.99 13.51
N ILE A 2 -21.36 17.88 13.78
CA ILE A 2 -20.39 17.39 12.79
C ILE A 2 -20.57 15.88 12.69
N ARG A 3 -21.03 15.41 11.54
CA ARG A 3 -21.20 13.99 11.25
C ARG A 3 -19.82 13.41 10.98
N LEU A 4 -19.20 12.81 12.01
CA LEU A 4 -17.81 12.36 11.99
C LEU A 4 -17.55 11.12 11.11
N MET A 5 -18.60 10.37 10.72
CA MET A 5 -18.48 9.10 10.00
C MET A 5 -19.62 8.90 8.99
N LEU A 6 -19.32 8.25 7.86
CA LEU A 6 -20.32 7.88 6.86
C LEU A 6 -21.24 6.75 7.36
N LYS A 7 -22.51 6.76 6.92
CA LYS A 7 -23.45 5.64 7.15
C LYS A 7 -23.03 4.46 6.27
N ILE A 8 -23.29 3.25 6.74
CA ILE A 8 -23.07 2.00 5.99
C ILE A 8 -23.73 2.06 4.60
N THR A 9 -24.91 2.65 4.48
CA THR A 9 -25.61 2.78 3.19
C THR A 9 -24.86 3.68 2.20
N GLU A 10 -24.25 4.77 2.68
CA GLU A 10 -23.41 5.66 1.85
C GLU A 10 -22.13 4.92 1.45
N ILE A 11 -21.48 4.23 2.41
CA ILE A 11 -20.26 3.46 2.15
C ILE A 11 -20.50 2.40 1.06
N LYS A 12 -21.61 1.67 1.11
CA LYS A 12 -21.94 0.65 0.11
C LYS A 12 -22.05 1.22 -1.31
N ILE A 13 -22.67 2.39 -1.47
CA ILE A 13 -22.76 3.07 -2.77
C ILE A 13 -21.35 3.39 -3.29
N TYR A 14 -20.46 3.87 -2.42
CA TYR A 14 -19.09 4.17 -2.79
C TYR A 14 -18.27 2.90 -3.07
N VAL A 15 -18.50 1.80 -2.36
CA VAL A 15 -17.88 0.51 -2.67
C VAL A 15 -18.18 0.08 -4.11
N ASP A 16 -19.43 0.15 -4.53
CA ASP A 16 -19.82 -0.25 -5.89
C ASP A 16 -19.17 0.64 -6.96
N LYS A 17 -19.12 1.96 -6.73
CA LYS A 17 -18.43 2.90 -7.63
C LYS A 17 -16.93 2.65 -7.69
N ALA A 18 -16.28 2.44 -6.55
CA ALA A 18 -14.85 2.17 -6.45
C ALA A 18 -14.47 0.90 -7.22
N LYS A 19 -15.24 -0.18 -7.02
CA LYS A 19 -15.07 -1.45 -7.73
C LYS A 19 -15.20 -1.26 -9.23
N LYS A 20 -16.27 -0.59 -9.69
CA LYS A 20 -16.51 -0.33 -11.11
C LYS A 20 -15.31 0.38 -11.73
N ARG A 21 -14.85 1.47 -11.12
CA ARG A 21 -13.73 2.26 -11.63
C ARG A 21 -12.41 1.49 -11.66
N PHE A 22 -12.15 0.65 -10.65
CA PHE A 22 -10.98 -0.22 -10.64
C PHE A 22 -11.03 -1.22 -11.81
N THR A 23 -12.19 -1.86 -12.05
CA THR A 23 -12.34 -2.83 -13.16
C THR A 23 -12.32 -2.19 -14.55
N GLU A 24 -12.65 -0.90 -14.66
CA GLU A 24 -12.47 -0.12 -15.89
C GLU A 24 -10.98 0.16 -16.16
N SER A 25 -10.18 0.34 -15.10
CA SER A 25 -8.72 0.56 -15.20
C SER A 25 -7.95 -0.74 -15.44
N PHE A 26 -8.41 -1.85 -14.85
CA PHE A 26 -7.78 -3.16 -14.94
C PHE A 26 -8.78 -4.20 -15.47
N ILE A 27 -8.92 -4.25 -16.79
CA ILE A 27 -9.88 -5.11 -17.49
C ILE A 27 -9.61 -6.59 -17.16
N GLY A 28 -10.68 -7.32 -16.85
CA GLY A 28 -10.62 -8.75 -16.51
C GLY A 28 -10.26 -9.03 -15.05
N PHE A 29 -10.05 -8.00 -14.23
CA PHE A 29 -9.86 -8.17 -12.79
C PHE A 29 -11.18 -8.55 -12.09
N GLU A 30 -11.17 -9.66 -11.35
CA GLU A 30 -12.30 -10.09 -10.54
C GLU A 30 -12.16 -9.59 -9.11
N SER A 31 -12.93 -8.55 -8.76
CA SER A 31 -12.90 -7.99 -7.42
C SER A 31 -13.50 -8.95 -6.40
N PRO A 32 -12.79 -9.26 -5.29
CA PRO A 32 -13.34 -10.06 -4.21
C PRO A 32 -14.56 -9.39 -3.58
N LYS A 33 -15.21 -10.14 -2.69
CA LYS A 33 -16.27 -9.59 -1.85
C LYS A 33 -15.68 -8.54 -0.90
N ILE A 34 -16.31 -7.36 -0.87
CA ILE A 34 -15.97 -6.27 0.06
C ILE A 34 -17.06 -6.20 1.13
N VAL A 35 -16.65 -6.37 2.38
CA VAL A 35 -17.53 -6.39 3.55
C VAL A 35 -17.37 -5.08 4.31
N VAL A 36 -18.40 -4.25 4.31
CA VAL A 36 -18.43 -3.05 5.17
C VAL A 36 -18.67 -3.49 6.61
N VAL A 37 -17.69 -3.23 7.47
CA VAL A 37 -17.70 -3.63 8.87
C VAL A 37 -18.27 -2.50 9.72
N PRO A 38 -19.45 -2.66 10.36
CA PRO A 38 -19.99 -1.67 11.28
C PRO A 38 -19.06 -1.47 12.47
N ALA A 39 -18.88 -0.22 12.92
CA ALA A 39 -18.01 0.09 14.05
C ALA A 39 -18.39 -0.70 15.32
N SER A 40 -19.69 -0.86 15.59
CA SER A 40 -20.21 -1.60 16.74
C SER A 40 -20.11 -3.13 16.62
N LYS A 41 -19.72 -3.66 15.46
CA LYS A 41 -19.64 -5.10 15.19
C LYS A 41 -18.29 -5.53 14.61
N ARG A 42 -17.23 -4.74 14.80
CA ARG A 42 -15.88 -5.00 14.23
C ARG A 42 -15.45 -6.44 14.43
N GLN A 43 -15.27 -6.85 15.69
CA GLN A 43 -14.80 -8.20 16.01
C GLN A 43 -15.74 -9.30 15.49
N ALA A 44 -17.05 -9.13 15.68
CA ALA A 44 -18.03 -10.16 15.31
C ALA A 44 -18.06 -10.40 13.78
N VAL A 45 -18.03 -9.33 12.98
CA VAL A 45 -17.99 -9.43 11.51
C VAL A 45 -16.63 -9.95 11.07
N ARG A 46 -15.54 -9.48 11.66
CA ARG A 46 -14.19 -9.94 11.33
C ARG A 46 -13.99 -11.43 11.57
N CYS A 47 -14.37 -11.93 12.75
CA CYS A 47 -14.35 -13.37 13.05
C CYS A 47 -15.27 -14.18 12.12
N LYS A 48 -16.40 -13.60 11.69
CA LYS A 48 -17.24 -14.24 10.68
C LYS A 48 -16.51 -14.38 9.36
N VAL A 49 -15.88 -13.32 8.86
CA VAL A 49 -15.15 -13.35 7.59
C VAL A 49 -13.94 -14.28 7.66
N LEU A 50 -13.17 -14.28 8.76
CA LEU A 50 -12.07 -15.24 8.95
C LEU A 50 -12.54 -16.69 8.76
N ARG A 51 -13.66 -17.06 9.40
CA ARG A 51 -14.25 -18.40 9.24
C ARG A 51 -14.75 -18.67 7.81
N GLU A 52 -15.38 -17.69 7.16
CA GLU A 52 -15.80 -17.80 5.75
C GLU A 52 -14.61 -18.04 4.82
N CYS A 53 -13.46 -17.42 5.10
CA CYS A 53 -12.22 -17.60 4.35
C CYS A 53 -11.43 -18.87 4.74
N GLY A 54 -11.87 -19.62 5.76
CA GLY A 54 -11.19 -20.82 6.24
C GLY A 54 -9.97 -20.56 7.12
N LEU A 55 -9.97 -19.45 7.87
CA LEU A 55 -8.93 -19.09 8.83
C LEU A 55 -9.48 -19.14 10.26
N ASP A 56 -8.72 -19.73 11.18
CA ASP A 56 -9.09 -19.83 12.59
C ASP A 56 -8.79 -18.53 13.35
N TYR A 57 -7.67 -17.88 13.01
CA TYR A 57 -7.21 -16.68 13.68
C TYR A 57 -6.30 -15.84 12.78
N LYS A 58 -6.45 -14.52 12.88
CA LYS A 58 -5.52 -13.50 12.39
C LYS A 58 -5.54 -12.37 13.40
N GLU A 59 -4.38 -11.80 13.75
CA GLU A 59 -4.32 -10.66 14.67
C GLU A 59 -5.16 -9.48 14.13
N ASP A 60 -5.94 -8.82 14.99
CA ASP A 60 -6.70 -7.62 14.61
C ASP A 60 -5.80 -6.39 14.78
N LEU A 61 -5.31 -5.87 13.65
CA LEU A 61 -4.55 -4.63 13.61
C LEU A 61 -5.54 -3.45 13.70
N TYR A 62 -5.86 -3.06 14.94
CA TYR A 62 -6.77 -1.94 15.18
C TYR A 62 -6.18 -0.63 14.62
N GLY A 63 -6.99 0.12 13.87
CA GLY A 63 -6.57 1.39 13.26
C GLY A 63 -6.32 1.34 11.75
N THR A 64 -6.50 0.19 11.11
CA THR A 64 -6.49 0.10 9.63
C THR A 64 -7.83 0.54 9.02
N ASP A 65 -7.77 1.23 7.88
CA ASP A 65 -8.93 1.66 7.10
C ASP A 65 -9.64 0.45 6.47
N ALA A 66 -8.86 -0.47 5.93
CA ALA A 66 -9.29 -1.74 5.37
C ALA A 66 -8.26 -2.84 5.65
N GLU A 67 -8.61 -4.10 5.36
CA GLU A 67 -7.64 -5.19 5.27
C GLU A 67 -8.11 -6.28 4.29
N VAL A 68 -7.18 -6.93 3.61
CA VAL A 68 -7.43 -8.20 2.92
C VAL A 68 -7.37 -9.39 3.90
N ILE A 69 -8.42 -10.21 3.90
CA ILE A 69 -8.43 -11.57 4.46
C ILE A 69 -8.31 -12.54 3.30
N ASP A 70 -7.13 -13.15 3.16
CA ASP A 70 -6.82 -14.13 2.11
C ASP A 70 -6.67 -15.52 2.76
N GLY A 71 -7.69 -16.36 2.59
CA GLY A 71 -7.72 -17.71 3.15
C GLY A 71 -7.89 -18.78 2.08
N PRO A 72 -7.73 -20.07 2.45
CA PRO A 72 -7.79 -21.18 1.49
C PRO A 72 -9.16 -21.38 0.83
N LEU A 73 -10.24 -20.87 1.43
CA LEU A 73 -11.60 -21.06 0.91
C LEU A 73 -12.12 -19.84 0.13
N ASP A 74 -11.70 -18.64 0.51
CA ASP A 74 -12.19 -17.39 -0.07
C ASP A 74 -11.23 -16.24 0.27
N ARG A 75 -11.35 -15.15 -0.49
CA ARG A 75 -10.65 -13.89 -0.27
C ARG A 75 -11.67 -12.75 -0.15
N GLN A 76 -11.60 -11.98 0.93
CA GLN A 76 -12.51 -10.87 1.16
C GLN A 76 -11.75 -9.63 1.66
N ILE A 77 -12.25 -8.44 1.34
CA ILE A 77 -11.76 -7.17 1.87
C ILE A 77 -12.72 -6.71 2.96
N LEU A 78 -12.20 -6.35 4.13
CA LEU A 78 -12.96 -5.72 5.20
C LEU A 78 -12.72 -4.22 5.12
N LEU A 79 -13.80 -3.44 5.02
CA LEU A 79 -13.75 -1.97 5.05
C LEU A 79 -14.34 -1.47 6.36
N TYR A 80 -13.54 -0.82 7.19
CA TYR A 80 -13.93 -0.46 8.55
C TYR A 80 -14.68 0.86 8.61
N GLN A 81 -15.99 0.82 8.90
CA GLN A 81 -16.81 2.03 9.00
C GLN A 81 -16.22 3.07 9.95
N SER A 82 -15.63 2.63 11.07
CA SER A 82 -14.98 3.49 12.08
C SER A 82 -13.94 4.45 11.51
N MET A 83 -13.35 4.09 10.37
CA MET A 83 -12.31 4.87 9.71
C MET A 83 -12.83 5.76 8.59
N MET A 84 -14.03 5.49 8.04
CA MET A 84 -14.53 6.11 6.81
C MET A 84 -15.19 7.48 7.06
N LYS A 85 -14.45 8.54 6.77
CA LYS A 85 -14.88 9.94 6.96
C LYS A 85 -15.32 10.62 5.66
N SER A 86 -14.85 10.13 4.50
CA SER A 86 -15.12 10.74 3.20
C SER A 86 -15.20 9.71 2.07
N GLU A 87 -15.80 10.09 0.94
CA GLU A 87 -15.82 9.29 -0.29
C GLU A 87 -14.40 9.00 -0.79
N LYS A 88 -13.51 10.00 -0.81
CA LYS A 88 -12.12 9.85 -1.24
C LYS A 88 -11.36 8.80 -0.42
N GLN A 89 -11.57 8.78 0.89
CA GLN A 89 -10.94 7.79 1.77
C GLN A 89 -11.44 6.36 1.49
N ILE A 90 -12.73 6.19 1.20
CA ILE A 90 -13.28 4.89 0.84
C ILE A 90 -12.66 4.40 -0.48
N TYR A 91 -12.59 5.27 -1.48
CA TYR A 91 -12.00 4.94 -2.77
C TYR A 91 -10.54 4.54 -2.64
N HIS A 92 -9.74 5.35 -1.95
CA HIS A 92 -8.34 5.04 -1.67
C HIS A 92 -8.18 3.69 -0.99
N ALA A 93 -8.86 3.48 0.15
CA ALA A 93 -8.74 2.24 0.91
C ALA A 93 -9.10 1.03 0.04
N ILE A 94 -10.17 1.10 -0.75
CA ILE A 94 -10.54 0.00 -1.65
C ILE A 94 -9.49 -0.21 -2.75
N TRP A 95 -9.06 0.85 -3.43
CA TRP A 95 -8.11 0.71 -4.54
C TRP A 95 -6.73 0.25 -4.08
N HIS A 96 -6.29 0.66 -2.90
CA HIS A 96 -5.07 0.17 -2.26
C HIS A 96 -5.16 -1.34 -2.00
N GLU A 97 -6.20 -1.82 -1.33
CA GLU A 97 -6.38 -3.25 -1.05
C GLU A 97 -6.55 -4.08 -2.34
N LEU A 98 -7.26 -3.56 -3.35
CA LEU A 98 -7.36 -4.20 -4.66
C LEU A 98 -6.01 -4.20 -5.40
N GLY A 99 -5.18 -3.19 -5.18
CA GLY A 99 -3.81 -3.10 -5.69
C GLY A 99 -2.92 -4.23 -5.18
N HIS A 100 -2.98 -4.55 -3.88
CA HIS A 100 -2.30 -5.74 -3.34
C HIS A 100 -2.77 -7.03 -4.02
N ILE A 101 -4.08 -7.15 -4.23
CA ILE A 101 -4.67 -8.34 -4.88
C ILE A 101 -4.23 -8.46 -6.34
N LEU A 102 -4.16 -7.34 -7.06
CA LEU A 102 -3.73 -7.28 -8.44
C LEU A 102 -2.22 -7.60 -8.59
N PHE A 103 -1.41 -7.11 -7.64
CA PHE A 103 0.04 -7.37 -7.59
C PHE A 103 0.36 -8.85 -7.32
N GLY A 104 -0.40 -9.47 -6.42
CA GLY A 104 -0.20 -10.85 -5.98
C GLY A 104 0.52 -10.94 -4.62
N ASN A 105 0.72 -12.17 -4.15
CA ASN A 105 1.31 -12.42 -2.83
C ASN A 105 2.78 -12.86 -2.90
N GLU A 106 3.43 -12.96 -1.74
CA GLU A 106 4.84 -13.31 -1.60
C GLU A 106 5.19 -14.68 -2.23
N LYS A 107 4.24 -15.61 -2.25
CA LYS A 107 4.43 -16.95 -2.83
C LYS A 107 4.63 -16.91 -4.34
N GLN A 108 4.06 -15.92 -5.03
CA GLN A 108 4.29 -15.69 -6.46
C GLN A 108 5.78 -15.50 -6.77
N TYR A 109 6.54 -14.98 -5.81
CA TYR A 109 7.96 -14.67 -5.94
C TYR A 109 8.86 -15.77 -5.36
N GLY A 110 8.30 -16.88 -4.87
CA GLY A 110 9.05 -17.96 -4.23
C GLY A 110 9.60 -17.59 -2.85
N ILE A 111 9.08 -16.53 -2.21
CA ILE A 111 9.52 -16.07 -0.90
C ILE A 111 8.91 -16.98 0.17
N ASP A 112 9.75 -17.56 1.02
CA ASP A 112 9.32 -18.32 2.19
C ASP A 112 9.41 -17.42 3.42
N ILE A 113 8.31 -16.83 3.85
CA ILE A 113 8.30 -15.87 4.99
C ILE A 113 8.78 -16.46 6.33
N GLU A 114 8.85 -17.79 6.47
CA GLU A 114 9.43 -18.43 7.66
C GLU A 114 10.97 -18.43 7.62
N LYS A 115 11.57 -18.34 6.43
CA LYS A 115 13.02 -18.39 6.21
C LYS A 115 13.60 -17.06 5.71
N ASP A 116 12.84 -16.34 4.90
CA ASP A 116 13.20 -15.12 4.21
C ASP A 116 12.54 -13.93 4.90
N THR A 117 13.28 -12.82 5.05
CA THR A 117 12.65 -11.56 5.44
C THR A 117 12.06 -10.91 4.19
N SER A 118 10.79 -10.54 4.24
CA SER A 118 10.11 -9.85 3.12
C SER A 118 10.78 -8.52 2.72
N MET A 119 11.63 -7.96 3.59
CA MET A 119 12.48 -6.82 3.29
C MET A 119 13.71 -7.19 2.44
N ARG A 120 14.38 -8.32 2.73
CA ARG A 120 15.53 -8.81 1.93
C ARG A 120 15.15 -9.06 0.49
N SER A 121 13.93 -9.54 0.29
CA SER A 121 13.37 -9.75 -1.03
C SER A 121 12.73 -8.50 -1.60
N GLY A 122 12.69 -7.36 -0.91
CA GLY A 122 12.09 -6.12 -1.44
C GLY A 122 10.57 -6.17 -1.60
N TYR A 123 9.95 -7.33 -1.36
CA TYR A 123 8.50 -7.53 -1.46
C TYR A 123 7.74 -6.61 -0.51
N ALA A 124 8.19 -6.46 0.74
CA ALA A 124 7.50 -5.59 1.71
C ALA A 124 7.43 -4.13 1.24
N VAL A 125 8.50 -3.61 0.63
CA VAL A 125 8.55 -2.24 0.10
C VAL A 125 7.72 -2.15 -1.18
N PHE A 126 7.93 -3.07 -2.12
CA PHE A 126 7.24 -2.98 -3.40
C PHE A 126 5.75 -3.24 -3.29
N ASN A 127 5.30 -4.15 -2.42
CA ASN A 127 3.90 -4.49 -2.21
C ASN A 127 3.07 -3.29 -1.74
N GLU A 128 3.57 -2.53 -0.78
CA GLU A 128 2.91 -1.29 -0.32
C GLU A 128 3.00 -0.20 -1.38
N PHE A 129 4.16 -0.05 -2.01
CA PHE A 129 4.38 0.96 -3.04
C PHE A 129 3.42 0.77 -4.22
N ILE A 130 3.33 -0.46 -4.74
CA ILE A 130 2.57 -0.76 -5.95
C ILE A 130 1.07 -0.66 -5.68
N ALA A 131 0.60 -1.05 -4.50
CA ALA A 131 -0.78 -0.87 -4.08
C ALA A 131 -1.18 0.61 -4.05
N GLU A 132 -0.33 1.45 -3.45
CA GLU A 132 -0.56 2.89 -3.41
C GLU A 132 -0.48 3.54 -4.80
N TYR A 133 0.50 3.13 -5.62
CA TYR A 133 0.64 3.62 -7.00
C TYR A 133 -0.55 3.21 -7.87
N ILE A 134 -1.05 1.98 -7.76
CA ILE A 134 -2.27 1.52 -8.43
C ILE A 134 -3.47 2.38 -8.00
N ALA A 135 -3.59 2.70 -6.70
CA ALA A 135 -4.66 3.57 -6.23
C ALA A 135 -4.59 4.98 -6.87
N HIS A 136 -3.38 5.50 -7.10
CA HIS A 136 -3.16 6.75 -7.86
C HIS A 136 -3.53 6.64 -9.34
N VAL A 137 -3.20 5.52 -9.99
CA VAL A 137 -3.58 5.29 -11.40
C VAL A 137 -5.10 5.30 -11.55
N VAL A 138 -5.82 4.62 -10.65
CA VAL A 138 -7.30 4.57 -10.69
C VAL A 138 -7.94 5.92 -10.35
N SER A 139 -7.24 6.78 -9.61
CA SER A 139 -7.69 8.15 -9.30
C SER A 139 -7.42 9.16 -10.42
N ASP A 140 -6.94 8.73 -11.60
CA ASP A 140 -6.45 9.61 -12.69
C ASP A 140 -5.36 10.60 -12.21
N GLY A 141 -4.54 10.19 -11.23
CA GLY A 141 -3.52 11.07 -10.66
C GLY A 141 -4.07 12.22 -9.81
N GLU A 142 -5.38 12.24 -9.52
CA GLU A 142 -5.91 13.12 -8.46
C GLU A 142 -5.34 12.64 -7.13
N GLY A 143 -4.28 13.30 -6.67
CA GLY A 143 -3.57 12.98 -5.43
C GLY A 143 -4.48 12.89 -4.21
N PHE A 144 -4.01 12.18 -3.19
CA PHE A 144 -4.68 12.05 -1.89
C PHE A 144 -4.50 13.33 -1.04
N GLY A 145 -5.06 14.45 -1.53
CA GLY A 145 -5.04 15.71 -0.81
C GLY A 145 -3.66 16.38 -0.69
N ILE A 146 -3.66 17.57 -0.12
CA ILE A 146 -2.56 18.55 -0.07
C ILE A 146 -1.51 18.14 0.99
N TYR A 147 -1.11 16.87 1.06
CA TYR A 147 -0.09 16.43 2.00
C TYR A 147 1.29 16.53 1.35
N ASN A 148 2.20 17.23 2.03
CA ASN A 148 3.60 17.30 1.61
C ASN A 148 4.19 15.88 1.64
N PRO A 149 4.57 15.28 0.50
CA PRO A 149 5.06 13.90 0.46
C PRO A 149 6.30 13.70 1.33
N ASN A 150 7.14 14.73 1.50
CA ASN A 150 8.33 14.67 2.35
C ASN A 150 8.02 14.44 3.83
N MET A 151 6.78 14.63 4.28
CA MET A 151 6.34 14.20 5.61
C MET A 151 6.44 12.67 5.75
N TYR A 152 6.06 11.92 4.71
CA TYR A 152 6.16 10.44 4.73
C TYR A 152 7.61 9.98 4.69
N LEU A 153 8.48 10.70 3.97
CA LEU A 153 9.92 10.44 4.03
C LEU A 153 10.44 10.64 5.46
N GLN A 154 10.08 11.72 6.13
CA GLN A 154 10.48 11.93 7.53
C GLN A 154 9.94 10.83 8.47
N LEU A 155 8.67 10.42 8.31
CA LEU A 155 8.09 9.33 9.09
C LEU A 155 8.80 7.99 8.83
N ALA A 156 9.30 7.76 7.62
CA ALA A 156 10.06 6.57 7.28
C ALA A 156 11.38 6.45 8.06
N PHE A 157 11.99 7.58 8.42
CA PHE A 157 13.28 7.66 9.12
C PHE A 157 13.16 8.28 10.53
N GLN A 158 11.95 8.36 11.09
CA GLN A 158 11.70 9.00 12.38
C GLN A 158 12.33 8.23 13.55
N GLU A 159 12.29 6.90 13.47
CA GLU A 159 12.86 6.04 14.49
C GLU A 159 14.34 5.80 14.21
N GLU A 160 15.19 6.01 15.23
CA GLU A 160 16.63 5.81 15.10
C GLU A 160 16.98 4.39 14.70
N ARG A 161 17.98 4.24 13.81
CA ARG A 161 18.54 2.94 13.37
C ARG A 161 17.54 2.00 12.69
N THR A 162 16.39 2.51 12.26
CA THR A 162 15.41 1.72 11.54
C THR A 162 14.84 2.51 10.38
N ILE A 163 14.14 1.81 9.50
CA ILE A 163 13.43 2.39 8.37
C ILE A 163 12.04 1.76 8.39
N ASN A 164 11.00 2.58 8.37
CA ASN A 164 9.63 2.10 8.24
C ASN A 164 9.31 1.91 6.74
N PRO A 165 9.19 0.65 6.26
CA PRO A 165 9.00 0.38 4.83
C PRO A 165 7.65 0.89 4.33
N TYR A 166 6.61 0.92 5.16
CA TYR A 166 5.30 1.43 4.78
C TYR A 166 5.34 2.91 4.43
N TRP A 167 5.94 3.74 5.29
CA TRP A 167 6.05 5.18 5.04
C TRP A 167 6.96 5.50 3.86
N LEU A 168 8.06 4.76 3.69
CA LEU A 168 8.92 4.91 2.52
C LEU A 168 8.16 4.56 1.22
N SER A 169 7.39 3.48 1.24
CA SER A 169 6.62 3.02 0.09
C SER A 169 5.56 4.03 -0.32
N ARG A 170 4.84 4.60 0.65
CA ARG A 170 3.87 5.67 0.42
C ARG A 170 4.52 6.94 -0.14
N TYR A 171 5.66 7.36 0.42
CA TYR A 171 6.44 8.46 -0.14
C TYR A 171 6.76 8.20 -1.62
N MET A 172 7.35 7.04 -1.93
CA MET A 172 7.75 6.69 -3.28
C MET A 172 6.56 6.62 -4.25
N ALA A 173 5.40 6.11 -3.82
CA ALA A 173 4.20 6.02 -4.65
C ALA A 173 3.66 7.41 -5.02
N ILE A 174 3.61 8.34 -4.07
CA ILE A 174 3.16 9.72 -4.33
C ILE A 174 4.12 10.41 -5.28
N ILE A 175 5.44 10.35 -5.02
CA ILE A 175 6.44 10.96 -5.91
C ILE A 175 6.37 10.39 -7.33
N SER A 176 6.10 9.10 -7.47
CA SER A 176 6.07 8.45 -8.79
C SER A 176 4.73 8.61 -9.53
N GLY A 177 3.62 8.75 -8.80
CA GLY A 177 2.26 8.63 -9.34
C GLY A 177 1.46 9.93 -9.36
N ASP A 178 1.78 10.91 -8.52
CA ASP A 178 1.07 12.19 -8.47
C ASP A 178 1.76 13.23 -9.34
N SER A 179 1.14 13.54 -10.49
CA SER A 179 1.66 14.53 -11.45
C SER A 179 1.68 15.96 -10.91
N ASN A 180 1.10 16.22 -9.74
CA ASN A 180 1.11 17.55 -9.10
C ASN A 180 2.32 17.75 -8.18
N VAL A 181 3.13 16.70 -7.94
CA VAL A 181 4.37 16.83 -7.19
C VAL A 181 5.41 17.53 -8.06
N SER A 182 5.93 18.66 -7.57
CA SER A 182 6.93 19.44 -8.31
C SER A 182 8.35 18.89 -8.11
N ASP A 183 9.24 19.17 -9.07
CA ASP A 183 10.67 18.81 -8.97
C ASP A 183 11.34 19.43 -7.73
N GLU A 184 10.91 20.62 -7.29
CA GLU A 184 11.39 21.23 -6.05
C GLU A 184 10.96 20.42 -4.83
N CYS A 185 9.73 19.87 -4.83
CA CYS A 185 9.25 19.02 -3.75
C CYS A 185 10.06 17.72 -3.66
N ILE A 186 10.37 17.10 -4.81
CA ILE A 186 11.23 15.92 -4.90
C ILE A 186 12.63 16.24 -4.36
N SER A 187 13.21 17.36 -4.80
CA SER A 187 14.56 17.79 -4.44
C SER A 187 14.68 18.10 -2.94
N ALA A 188 13.64 18.69 -2.33
CA ALA A 188 13.59 18.94 -0.89
C ALA A 188 13.62 17.64 -0.06
N GLY A 189 13.25 16.49 -0.64
CA GLY A 189 13.38 15.18 0.00
C GLY A 189 14.82 14.89 0.48
N ALA A 190 15.82 15.34 -0.29
CA ALA A 190 17.24 15.14 0.03
C ALA A 190 17.69 15.84 1.33
N GLU A 191 16.95 16.84 1.80
CA GLU A 191 17.27 17.58 3.03
C GLU A 191 16.88 16.79 4.30
N TYR A 192 15.99 15.79 4.18
CA TYR A 192 15.46 15.06 5.33
C TYR A 192 16.24 13.79 5.68
N VAL A 193 17.20 13.40 4.85
CA VAL A 193 18.02 12.20 5.05
C VAL A 193 19.48 12.48 4.73
N LYS A 194 20.38 11.64 5.21
CA LYS A 194 21.80 11.77 4.86
C LYS A 194 22.01 11.57 3.35
N PRO A 195 23.02 12.21 2.71
CA PRO A 195 23.29 12.05 1.28
C PRO A 195 23.47 10.59 0.83
N VAL A 196 24.13 9.77 1.65
CA VAL A 196 24.30 8.34 1.36
C VAL A 196 22.97 7.57 1.32
N VAL A 197 22.02 7.91 2.20
CA VAL A 197 20.67 7.33 2.21
C VAL A 197 19.87 7.81 1.00
N TRP A 198 19.97 9.11 0.68
CA TRP A 198 19.32 9.68 -0.49
C TRP A 198 19.75 9.01 -1.81
N ASN A 199 21.02 8.63 -1.92
CA ASN A 199 21.52 7.88 -3.08
C ASN A 199 20.78 6.55 -3.24
N TYR A 200 20.56 5.79 -2.15
CA TYR A 200 19.77 4.56 -2.22
C TYR A 200 18.32 4.81 -2.61
N VAL A 201 17.67 5.81 -2.01
CA VAL A 201 16.29 6.21 -2.36
C VAL A 201 16.20 6.56 -3.85
N THR A 202 17.18 7.29 -4.38
CA THR A 202 17.28 7.64 -5.81
C THR A 202 17.44 6.41 -6.71
N GLU A 203 18.29 5.45 -6.34
CA GLU A 203 18.43 4.20 -7.11
C GLU A 203 17.16 3.35 -7.06
N MET A 204 16.48 3.29 -5.92
CA MET A 204 15.18 2.64 -5.80
C MET A 204 14.14 3.29 -6.72
N PHE A 205 14.08 4.63 -6.77
CA PHE A 205 13.22 5.34 -7.74
C PHE A 205 13.55 4.99 -9.18
N ARG A 206 14.82 4.93 -9.56
CA ARG A 206 15.23 4.53 -10.93
C ARG A 206 14.82 3.11 -11.29
N MET A 207 14.91 2.18 -10.34
CA MET A 207 14.44 0.81 -10.55
C MET A 207 12.93 0.77 -10.73
N VAL A 208 12.20 1.43 -9.84
CA VAL A 208 10.75 1.52 -9.86
C VAL A 208 10.25 2.17 -11.16
N ASP A 209 10.81 3.30 -11.57
CA ASP A 209 10.45 3.99 -12.83
C ASP A 209 10.56 3.06 -14.06
N LYS A 210 11.60 2.23 -14.12
CA LYS A 210 11.73 1.22 -15.18
C LYS A 210 10.62 0.17 -15.13
N GLN A 211 10.21 -0.26 -13.94
CA GLN A 211 9.10 -1.20 -13.76
C GLN A 211 7.76 -0.55 -14.13
N LEU A 212 7.55 0.71 -13.77
CA LEU A 212 6.33 1.49 -14.06
C LEU A 212 6.09 1.75 -15.55
N LYS A 213 7.16 1.79 -16.36
CA LYS A 213 7.08 1.97 -17.81
C LYS A 213 6.61 0.72 -18.59
N LYS A 214 6.39 -0.41 -17.91
CA LYS A 214 5.88 -1.64 -18.54
C LYS A 214 4.36 -1.61 -18.64
N ASP A 215 3.79 -2.19 -19.70
CA ASP A 215 2.32 -2.29 -19.87
C ASP A 215 1.64 -2.99 -18.69
N ASN A 216 2.29 -4.02 -18.13
CA ASN A 216 1.85 -4.72 -16.92
C ASN A 216 2.76 -4.35 -15.74
N PHE A 217 2.90 -3.06 -15.44
CA PHE A 217 3.82 -2.58 -14.40
C PHE A 217 3.61 -3.19 -13.00
N TRP A 218 2.41 -3.70 -12.72
CA TRP A 218 2.10 -4.42 -11.47
C TRP A 218 2.60 -5.86 -11.46
N LYS A 219 3.08 -6.42 -12.58
CA LYS A 219 3.71 -7.75 -12.63
C LYS A 219 5.22 -7.59 -12.56
N ALA A 220 5.76 -7.71 -11.36
CA ALA A 220 7.20 -7.72 -11.14
C ALA A 220 7.78 -9.11 -11.38
N GLU A 221 9.05 -9.16 -11.81
CA GLU A 221 9.83 -10.39 -11.86
C GLU A 221 10.52 -10.61 -10.50
N SER A 222 10.76 -11.86 -10.10
CA SER A 222 11.48 -12.16 -8.84
C SER A 222 12.84 -11.45 -8.76
N ALA A 223 13.58 -11.37 -9.88
CA ALA A 223 14.85 -10.66 -9.92
C ALA A 223 14.72 -9.15 -9.64
N PHE A 224 13.61 -8.51 -10.04
CA PHE A 224 13.38 -7.10 -9.70
C PHE A 224 13.15 -6.94 -8.19
N ILE A 225 12.34 -7.83 -7.62
CA ILE A 225 11.98 -7.88 -6.21
C ILE A 225 13.26 -8.07 -5.37
N GLU A 226 14.06 -9.09 -5.66
CA GLU A 226 15.35 -9.36 -5.01
C GLU A 226 16.35 -8.20 -5.08
N ASN A 227 16.49 -7.57 -6.26
CA ASN A 227 17.40 -6.43 -6.43
C ASN A 227 16.94 -5.21 -5.62
N LEU A 228 15.63 -4.94 -5.57
CA LEU A 228 15.06 -3.86 -4.76
C LEU A 228 15.29 -4.13 -3.27
N GLY A 229 15.10 -5.38 -2.84
CA GLY A 229 15.37 -5.80 -1.47
C GLY A 229 16.83 -5.64 -1.08
N THR A 230 17.76 -6.00 -1.98
CA THR A 230 19.20 -5.78 -1.77
C THR A 230 19.53 -4.30 -1.60
N LEU A 231 18.92 -3.41 -2.41
CA LEU A 231 19.09 -1.96 -2.23
C LEU A 231 18.56 -1.47 -0.88
N TYR A 232 17.37 -1.93 -0.48
CA TYR A 232 16.77 -1.56 0.80
C TYR A 232 17.60 -2.06 1.98
N ASP A 233 18.09 -3.30 1.95
CA ASP A 233 18.95 -3.86 2.99
C ASP A 233 20.28 -3.11 3.12
N ASN A 234 20.88 -2.72 2.00
CA ASN A 234 22.09 -1.90 2.00
C ASN A 234 21.83 -0.51 2.60
N MET A 235 20.70 0.12 2.25
CA MET A 235 20.27 1.37 2.85
C MET A 235 20.02 1.23 4.36
N PHE A 236 19.31 0.18 4.76
CA PHE A 236 19.04 -0.14 6.17
C PHE A 236 20.34 -0.35 6.95
N SER A 237 21.33 -1.05 6.38
CA SER A 237 22.64 -1.25 6.98
C SER A 237 23.37 0.07 7.25
N VAL A 238 23.27 1.04 6.33
CA VAL A 238 23.83 2.39 6.52
C VAL A 238 23.13 3.13 7.66
N VAL A 239 21.80 3.16 7.65
CA VAL A 239 20.98 3.80 8.70
C VAL A 239 21.24 3.18 10.07
N PHE A 240 21.26 1.85 10.15
CA PHE A 240 21.50 1.11 11.39
C PHE A 240 22.87 1.40 11.98
N ARG A 241 23.90 1.52 11.12
CA ARG A 241 25.29 1.78 11.51
C ARG A 241 25.60 3.26 11.76
N TRP A 242 24.64 4.17 11.58
CA TRP A 242 24.83 5.62 11.68
C TRP A 242 25.89 6.20 10.74
N LEU A 243 26.19 5.52 9.63
CA LEU A 243 27.00 6.09 8.55
C LEU A 243 26.15 7.11 7.78
#